data_AF-A0A3D2IIF2-F1
#
_entry.id   AF-A0A3D2IIF2-F1
#
_cell.length_a   1.000
_cell.length_b   1.000
_cell.length_c   1.000
_cell.angle_alpha   90.00
_cell.angle_beta   90.00
_cell.angle_gamma   90.00
#
_symmetry.space_group_name_H-M   'P 1'
#
loop_
_entity.id
_entity.type
_entity.pdbx_description
1 polymer ?
#
loop_
_entity_poly.entity_id
_entity_poly.type
_entity_poly.pdbx_seq_one_letter_code
_entity_poly.pdbx_strand_id
1 'polypeptide(L)'
;TIVAPAEAGQVYIEGIRSDELEYGLIYNSIPANVKAVANPGYTFIGWSGALSGSEKSKAVSITENTSLTAHFRRNEISSTGIVINEINYRSADDFDPEDWVEFYNNSNQNIDMSGWYFSDSDDEHKFTFPTGTILAADSYLVLTRKDSLFRELFPDVQNKIGDMDFGLSGDGELIRLFDSNGAIVDELTYNDKAPWPVEADGMGATLALTNPGFDNSLGENWAASSSYGTPGQSNSDVSVSNEEELFDELPKNVSLSQNYPNPFNPVTTINYGLDKPGRVSIRVYDITGRLVSVLVDENSSAGNFSVSWNATGFSSGVYFYALEALGQKVSKKLTVLK
;
A
#
# COMPACT_ATOMS: atom_id res chain seq x y z
N THR A 1 -10.33 -23.43 -6.17
CA THR A 1 -10.45 -22.16 -5.43
C THR A 1 -11.74 -21.47 -5.84
N ILE A 2 -12.27 -20.56 -5.02
CA ILE A 2 -13.46 -19.75 -5.33
C ILE A 2 -13.12 -18.28 -5.06
N VAL A 3 -13.57 -17.38 -5.93
CA VAL A 3 -13.51 -15.93 -5.76
C VAL A 3 -14.95 -15.45 -5.56
N ALA A 4 -15.20 -14.64 -4.53
CA ALA A 4 -16.53 -14.14 -4.21
C ALA A 4 -16.52 -12.60 -4.05
N PRO A 5 -17.22 -11.84 -4.91
CA PRO A 5 -17.87 -12.29 -6.16
C PRO A 5 -16.84 -12.65 -7.24
N ALA A 6 -17.24 -13.39 -8.29
CA ALA A 6 -16.31 -14.05 -9.22
C ALA A 6 -15.41 -13.07 -9.99
N GLU A 7 -15.89 -11.85 -10.23
CA GLU A 7 -15.17 -10.78 -10.91
C GLU A 7 -14.26 -9.96 -9.98
N ALA A 8 -14.28 -10.20 -8.66
CA ALA A 8 -13.67 -9.32 -7.69
C ALA A 8 -12.18 -9.50 -7.48
N GLY A 9 -11.57 -10.54 -8.06
CA GLY A 9 -10.18 -10.82 -7.85
C GLY A 9 -9.72 -12.15 -8.42
N GLN A 10 -8.50 -12.50 -8.05
CA GLN A 10 -7.81 -13.72 -8.44
C GLN A 10 -7.19 -14.36 -7.20
N VAL A 11 -7.06 -15.68 -7.24
CA VAL A 11 -6.33 -16.44 -6.22
C VAL A 11 -5.13 -17.09 -6.87
N TYR A 12 -3.98 -16.93 -6.25
CA TYR A 12 -2.72 -17.53 -6.63
C TYR A 12 -2.35 -18.61 -5.62
N ILE A 13 -1.78 -19.72 -6.10
CA ILE A 13 -1.20 -20.79 -5.29
C ILE A 13 0.24 -20.95 -5.74
N GLU A 14 1.21 -20.73 -4.84
CA GLU A 14 2.65 -20.72 -5.16
C GLU A 14 2.98 -19.84 -6.37
N GLY A 15 2.33 -18.68 -6.46
CA GLY A 15 2.54 -17.73 -7.56
C GLY A 15 1.85 -18.11 -8.88
N ILE A 16 1.18 -19.26 -8.97
CA ILE A 16 0.41 -19.66 -10.16
C ILE A 16 -1.06 -19.32 -9.97
N ARG A 17 -1.68 -18.73 -10.99
CA ARG A 17 -3.11 -18.49 -11.00
C ARG A 17 -3.89 -19.78 -10.83
N SER A 18 -4.81 -19.79 -9.88
CA SER A 18 -5.49 -21.03 -9.50
C SER A 18 -6.38 -21.62 -10.60
N ASP A 19 -6.79 -20.84 -11.60
CA ASP A 19 -7.51 -21.27 -12.80
C ASP A 19 -6.60 -21.77 -13.93
N GLU A 20 -5.29 -21.58 -13.82
CA GLU A 20 -4.27 -22.05 -14.77
C GLU A 20 -3.59 -23.36 -14.31
N LEU A 21 -3.98 -23.90 -13.16
CA LEU A 21 -3.47 -25.17 -12.64
C LEU A 21 -4.10 -26.36 -13.40
N GLU A 22 -3.39 -26.89 -14.41
CA GLU A 22 -3.89 -27.96 -15.30
C GLU A 22 -4.14 -29.31 -14.61
N TYR A 23 -3.49 -29.61 -13.49
CA TYR A 23 -3.68 -30.85 -12.74
C TYR A 23 -3.57 -30.59 -11.23
N GLY A 24 -4.43 -31.26 -10.45
CA GLY A 24 -4.48 -31.12 -8.99
C GLY A 24 -3.07 -31.24 -8.38
N LEU A 25 -2.65 -30.19 -7.69
CA LEU A 25 -1.36 -30.15 -7.00
C LEU A 25 -1.32 -31.27 -5.95
N ILE A 26 -0.45 -32.27 -6.14
CA ILE A 26 -0.25 -33.35 -5.18
C ILE A 26 0.68 -32.82 -4.07
N TYR A 27 0.11 -32.26 -3.01
CA TYR A 27 0.86 -31.83 -1.84
C TYR A 27 1.13 -33.01 -0.89
N ASN A 28 2.39 -33.44 -0.81
CA ASN A 28 2.87 -34.40 0.18
C ASN A 28 3.10 -33.71 1.55
N SER A 29 2.03 -33.19 2.14
CA SER A 29 2.04 -32.61 3.51
C SER A 29 2.88 -31.33 3.70
N ILE A 30 3.16 -30.58 2.62
CA ILE A 30 3.78 -29.25 2.69
C ILE A 30 2.67 -28.19 2.56
N PRO A 31 2.60 -27.17 3.43
CA PRO A 31 1.67 -26.06 3.27
C PRO A 31 1.95 -25.30 1.96
N ALA A 32 0.90 -24.97 1.23
CA ALA A 32 0.97 -24.16 0.03
C ALA A 32 0.73 -22.68 0.36
N ASN A 33 1.54 -21.77 -0.19
CA ASN A 33 1.27 -20.35 -0.10
C ASN A 33 0.12 -19.97 -1.03
N VAL A 34 -0.93 -19.37 -0.47
CA VAL A 34 -2.01 -18.78 -1.26
C VAL A 34 -2.03 -17.27 -1.10
N LYS A 35 -2.41 -16.58 -2.17
CA LYS A 35 -2.56 -15.12 -2.19
C LYS A 35 -3.87 -14.74 -2.88
N ALA A 36 -4.63 -13.86 -2.25
CA ALA A 36 -5.78 -13.19 -2.85
C ALA A 36 -5.33 -11.83 -3.41
N VAL A 37 -5.63 -11.60 -4.68
CA VAL A 37 -5.38 -10.33 -5.37
C VAL A 37 -6.72 -9.78 -5.79
N ALA A 38 -7.07 -8.58 -5.33
CA ALA A 38 -8.32 -7.94 -5.73
C ALA A 38 -8.20 -7.36 -7.13
N ASN A 39 -9.25 -7.50 -7.94
CA ASN A 39 -9.39 -6.75 -9.19
C ASN A 39 -9.76 -5.28 -8.86
N PRO A 40 -9.54 -4.34 -9.79
CA PRO A 40 -9.90 -2.93 -9.59
C PRO A 40 -11.34 -2.75 -9.08
N GLY A 41 -11.51 -1.87 -8.09
CA GLY A 41 -12.82 -1.58 -7.47
C GLY A 41 -13.27 -2.58 -6.39
N TYR A 42 -12.38 -3.47 -5.94
CA TYR A 42 -12.66 -4.43 -4.86
C TYR A 42 -11.55 -4.45 -3.81
N THR A 43 -11.90 -4.77 -2.57
CA THR A 43 -10.98 -4.98 -1.44
C THR A 43 -11.13 -6.40 -0.95
N PHE A 44 -10.02 -7.10 -0.76
CA PHE A 44 -10.01 -8.39 -0.09
C PHE A 44 -10.41 -8.23 1.39
N ILE A 45 -11.42 -8.98 1.83
CA ILE A 45 -11.95 -8.89 3.20
C ILE A 45 -11.70 -10.15 4.04
N GLY A 46 -11.29 -11.25 3.41
CA GLY A 46 -10.86 -12.44 4.14
C GLY A 46 -11.11 -13.75 3.42
N TRP A 47 -10.62 -14.82 4.05
CA TRP A 47 -10.77 -16.19 3.57
C TRP A 47 -11.92 -16.91 4.27
N SER A 48 -12.51 -17.89 3.58
CA SER A 48 -13.34 -18.93 4.20
C SER A 48 -13.07 -20.31 3.59
N GLY A 49 -13.57 -21.36 4.26
CA GLY A 49 -13.36 -22.75 3.86
C GLY A 49 -12.18 -23.33 4.63
N ALA A 50 -11.20 -23.88 3.92
CA ALA A 50 -9.97 -24.40 4.53
C ALA A 50 -9.01 -23.31 5.06
N LEU A 51 -9.33 -22.05 4.79
CA LEU A 51 -8.62 -20.88 5.30
C LEU A 51 -9.58 -19.93 5.99
N SER A 52 -9.06 -19.17 6.94
CA SER A 52 -9.76 -18.09 7.61
C SER A 52 -8.80 -16.94 7.94
N GLY A 53 -9.36 -15.76 8.19
CA GLY A 53 -8.61 -14.53 8.49
C GLY A 53 -8.55 -13.56 7.32
N SER A 54 -8.01 -12.37 7.60
CA SER A 54 -7.98 -11.22 6.69
C SER A 54 -6.63 -11.00 6.01
N GLU A 55 -5.67 -11.89 6.22
CA GLU A 55 -4.34 -11.82 5.60
C GLU A 55 -4.45 -12.14 4.11
N LYS A 56 -4.01 -11.22 3.23
CA LYS A 56 -4.05 -11.40 1.77
C LYS A 56 -3.23 -12.62 1.31
N SER A 57 -2.15 -12.92 2.00
CA SER A 57 -1.29 -14.08 1.76
C SER A 57 -1.27 -14.99 2.99
N LYS A 58 -1.44 -16.30 2.80
CA LYS A 58 -1.49 -17.27 3.90
C LYS A 58 -1.08 -18.67 3.45
N ALA A 59 -0.38 -19.40 4.30
CA ALA A 59 -0.09 -20.81 4.06
C ALA A 59 -1.31 -21.70 4.38
N VAL A 60 -1.61 -22.67 3.51
CA VAL A 60 -2.69 -23.64 3.69
C VAL A 60 -2.18 -25.07 3.50
N SER A 61 -2.46 -25.94 4.47
CA SER A 61 -2.21 -27.37 4.32
C SER A 61 -3.30 -27.98 3.43
N ILE A 62 -2.92 -28.42 2.23
CA ILE A 62 -3.80 -29.08 1.27
C ILE A 62 -3.62 -30.59 1.43
N THR A 63 -4.49 -31.23 2.22
CA THR A 63 -4.38 -32.66 2.54
C THR A 63 -5.41 -33.54 1.81
N GLU A 64 -6.50 -32.96 1.30
CA GLU A 64 -7.59 -33.65 0.57
C GLU A 64 -8.24 -32.72 -0.47
N ASN A 65 -9.49 -33.00 -0.89
CA ASN A 65 -10.32 -32.09 -1.70
C ASN A 65 -10.65 -30.82 -0.92
N THR A 66 -9.70 -29.89 -0.89
CA THR A 66 -9.77 -28.64 -0.14
C THR A 66 -10.43 -27.54 -0.97
N SER A 67 -11.51 -26.94 -0.45
CA SER A 67 -12.06 -25.70 -1.00
C SER A 67 -11.62 -24.50 -0.16
N LEU A 68 -11.18 -23.45 -0.85
CA LEU A 68 -10.86 -22.15 -0.24
C LEU A 68 -11.53 -21.06 -1.08
N THR A 69 -12.11 -20.10 -0.38
CA THR A 69 -12.80 -18.95 -0.96
C THR A 69 -12.14 -17.66 -0.52
N ALA A 70 -11.72 -16.85 -1.48
CA ALA A 70 -11.34 -15.46 -1.24
C ALA A 70 -12.58 -14.58 -1.31
N HIS A 71 -12.88 -13.87 -0.22
CA HIS A 71 -13.97 -12.90 -0.16
C HIS A 71 -13.44 -11.50 -0.42
N PHE A 72 -14.16 -10.81 -1.27
CA PHE A 72 -13.91 -9.43 -1.60
C PHE A 72 -15.18 -8.62 -1.36
N ARG A 73 -14.99 -7.36 -1.00
CA ARG A 73 -16.05 -6.36 -0.95
C ARG A 73 -15.80 -5.39 -2.10
N ARG A 74 -16.83 -5.03 -2.86
CA ARG A 74 -16.74 -3.90 -3.77
C ARG A 74 -16.38 -2.66 -2.97
N ASN A 75 -15.40 -1.90 -3.41
CA ASN A 75 -15.06 -0.64 -2.77
C ASN A 75 -16.24 0.30 -2.95
N GLU A 76 -16.69 0.89 -1.84
CA GLU A 76 -17.58 2.04 -1.89
C GLU A 76 -16.73 3.15 -2.49
N ILE A 77 -16.80 3.26 -3.82
CA ILE A 77 -16.21 4.39 -4.53
C ILE A 77 -16.84 5.63 -3.92
N SER A 78 -16.07 6.69 -3.69
CA SER A 78 -16.65 8.02 -3.56
C SER A 78 -17.74 8.16 -4.62
N SER A 79 -18.91 8.70 -4.25
CA SER A 79 -20.13 8.63 -5.06
C SER A 79 -20.00 9.16 -6.51
N THR A 80 -18.87 9.78 -6.85
CA THR A 80 -18.53 10.26 -8.19
C THR A 80 -17.46 9.43 -8.93
N GLY A 81 -16.53 8.73 -8.26
CA GLY A 81 -15.47 7.95 -8.90
C GLY A 81 -14.25 8.71 -9.40
N ILE A 82 -14.10 9.98 -9.01
CA ILE A 82 -12.85 10.72 -9.17
C ILE A 82 -11.92 10.40 -8.00
N VAL A 83 -10.64 10.15 -8.30
CA VAL A 83 -9.58 9.98 -7.30
C VAL A 83 -8.40 10.90 -7.61
N ILE A 84 -7.72 11.35 -6.55
CA ILE A 84 -6.39 11.96 -6.62
C ILE A 84 -5.41 10.86 -7.01
N ASN A 85 -4.79 11.00 -8.18
CA ASN A 85 -4.07 9.91 -8.86
C ASN A 85 -2.55 10.08 -8.82
N GLU A 86 -2.07 11.31 -8.96
CA GLU A 86 -0.63 11.60 -8.99
C GLU A 86 -0.39 13.03 -8.50
N ILE A 87 0.66 13.27 -7.72
CA ILE A 87 1.02 14.61 -7.23
C ILE A 87 2.52 14.88 -7.37
N ASN A 88 2.86 16.08 -7.82
CA ASN A 88 4.18 16.68 -7.70
C ASN A 88 4.11 17.79 -6.65
N TYR A 89 4.60 17.50 -5.45
CA TYR A 89 4.62 18.45 -4.33
C TYR A 89 6.03 19.02 -4.06
N ARG A 90 7.06 18.42 -4.69
CA ARG A 90 8.43 18.92 -4.67
C ARG A 90 9.20 18.44 -5.89
N SER A 91 9.45 19.36 -6.81
CA SER A 91 10.23 19.13 -8.02
C SER A 91 11.74 18.96 -7.75
N ALA A 92 12.47 18.39 -8.72
CA ALA A 92 13.93 18.48 -8.74
C ALA A 92 14.40 19.89 -9.14
N ASP A 93 15.55 20.32 -8.61
CA ASP A 93 16.12 21.65 -8.88
C ASP A 93 16.38 21.92 -10.38
N ASP A 94 16.65 20.89 -11.19
CA ASP A 94 16.95 20.98 -12.62
C ASP A 94 15.76 20.65 -13.54
N PHE A 95 14.61 20.29 -12.97
CA PHE A 95 13.37 20.02 -13.67
C PHE A 95 12.19 20.43 -12.78
N ASP A 96 11.77 21.69 -12.89
CA ASP A 96 10.73 22.28 -12.04
C ASP A 96 9.52 22.79 -12.83
N PRO A 97 8.46 21.98 -12.97
CA PRO A 97 7.19 22.37 -13.57
C PRO A 97 6.27 23.14 -12.61
N GLU A 98 6.74 23.46 -11.40
CA GLU A 98 5.96 23.82 -10.21
C GLU A 98 5.02 22.68 -9.75
N ASP A 99 4.28 22.93 -8.67
CA ASP A 99 3.35 21.95 -8.11
C ASP A 99 2.23 21.60 -9.09
N TRP A 100 1.82 20.33 -9.08
CA TRP A 100 0.64 19.88 -9.80
C TRP A 100 -0.01 18.67 -9.15
N VAL A 101 -1.31 18.52 -9.40
CA VAL A 101 -2.15 17.44 -8.90
C VAL A 101 -2.94 16.86 -10.05
N GLU A 102 -2.95 15.54 -10.18
CA GLU A 102 -3.74 14.84 -11.17
C GLU A 102 -4.95 14.16 -10.57
N PHE A 103 -6.07 14.29 -11.26
CA PHE A 103 -7.31 13.57 -10.98
C PHE A 103 -7.56 12.52 -12.06
N TYR A 104 -8.01 11.34 -11.66
CA TYR A 104 -8.43 10.28 -12.57
C TYR A 104 -9.89 9.92 -12.33
N ASN A 105 -10.65 9.83 -13.42
CA ASN A 105 -12.02 9.34 -13.39
C ASN A 105 -12.06 7.82 -13.54
N ASN A 106 -12.08 7.15 -12.40
CA ASN A 106 -12.18 5.69 -12.28
C ASN A 106 -13.62 5.15 -12.46
N SER A 107 -14.53 5.97 -13.00
CA SER A 107 -15.90 5.58 -13.34
C SER A 107 -16.06 5.35 -14.85
N ASN A 108 -17.20 4.76 -15.23
CA ASN A 108 -17.58 4.59 -16.63
C ASN A 108 -18.49 5.72 -17.17
N GLN A 109 -18.60 6.84 -16.44
CA GLN A 109 -19.41 7.99 -16.81
C GLN A 109 -18.54 9.24 -16.97
N ASN A 110 -18.95 10.14 -17.86
CA ASN A 110 -18.38 11.48 -17.90
C ASN A 110 -18.87 12.28 -16.71
N ILE A 111 -17.96 12.99 -16.04
CA ILE A 111 -18.25 13.76 -14.82
C ILE A 111 -18.10 15.24 -15.15
N ASP A 112 -19.16 15.99 -14.86
CA ASP A 112 -19.14 17.45 -14.93
C ASP A 112 -18.58 18.00 -13.61
N MET A 113 -17.37 18.54 -13.69
CA MET A 113 -16.66 19.15 -12.57
C MET A 113 -16.90 20.67 -12.51
N SER A 114 -17.87 21.20 -13.26
CA SER A 114 -18.19 22.63 -13.24
C SER A 114 -18.51 23.11 -11.82
N GLY A 115 -17.74 24.09 -11.32
CA GLY A 115 -17.94 24.65 -9.98
C GLY A 115 -17.48 23.77 -8.83
N TRP A 116 -16.92 22.59 -9.11
CA TRP A 116 -16.13 21.84 -8.12
C TRP A 116 -14.91 22.67 -7.71
N TYR A 117 -14.22 22.26 -6.66
CA TYR A 117 -13.00 22.94 -6.25
C TYR A 117 -11.98 22.04 -5.57
N PHE A 118 -10.71 22.43 -5.70
CA PHE A 118 -9.58 21.83 -5.03
C PHE A 118 -9.00 22.80 -3.99
N SER A 119 -8.63 22.27 -2.83
CA SER A 119 -8.05 23.01 -1.70
C SER A 119 -6.97 22.18 -1.04
N ASP A 120 -5.99 22.84 -0.44
CA ASP A 120 -4.99 22.22 0.43
C ASP A 120 -5.52 22.13 1.87
N SER A 121 -4.65 22.23 2.88
CA SER A 121 -5.05 22.21 4.30
C SER A 121 -5.68 23.52 4.79
N ASP A 122 -5.55 24.62 4.03
CA ASP A 122 -6.19 25.90 4.26
C ASP A 122 -7.50 26.01 3.45
N ASP A 123 -8.62 26.21 4.14
CA ASP A 123 -9.93 26.33 3.48
C ASP A 123 -10.08 27.63 2.64
N GLU A 124 -9.18 28.61 2.82
CA GLU A 124 -9.14 29.84 2.00
C GLU A 124 -8.45 29.62 0.65
N HIS A 125 -7.57 28.62 0.54
CA HIS A 125 -6.91 28.23 -0.71
C HIS A 125 -7.87 27.41 -1.58
N LYS A 126 -8.27 27.97 -2.72
CA LYS A 126 -9.35 27.39 -3.52
C LYS A 126 -9.17 27.60 -5.02
N PHE A 127 -8.88 26.52 -5.73
CA PHE A 127 -9.01 26.49 -7.18
C PHE A 127 -10.41 25.99 -7.55
N THR A 128 -11.21 26.83 -8.20
CA THR A 128 -12.57 26.44 -8.66
C THR A 128 -12.53 26.05 -10.13
N PHE A 129 -12.97 24.84 -10.45
CA PHE A 129 -13.03 24.34 -11.82
C PHE A 129 -14.03 25.16 -12.65
N PRO A 130 -13.61 25.74 -13.80
CA PRO A 130 -14.47 26.54 -14.66
C PRO A 130 -15.69 25.78 -15.17
N THR A 131 -16.75 26.51 -15.51
CA THR A 131 -17.93 25.95 -16.18
C THR A 131 -17.54 25.26 -17.49
N GLY A 132 -18.06 24.06 -17.72
CA GLY A 132 -17.77 23.21 -18.88
C GLY A 132 -16.57 22.28 -18.68
N THR A 133 -16.00 22.21 -17.47
CA THR A 133 -14.95 21.23 -17.15
C THR A 133 -15.57 19.84 -17.06
N ILE A 134 -15.39 19.04 -18.11
CA ILE A 134 -15.89 17.67 -18.18
C ILE A 134 -14.69 16.73 -18.16
N LEU A 135 -14.62 15.88 -17.14
CA LEU A 135 -13.67 14.78 -17.10
C LEU A 135 -14.35 13.51 -17.64
N ALA A 136 -13.93 13.08 -18.82
CA ALA A 136 -14.49 11.89 -19.45
C ALA A 136 -14.25 10.63 -18.61
N ALA A 137 -15.05 9.58 -18.84
CA ALA A 137 -14.82 8.27 -18.24
C ALA A 137 -13.40 7.77 -18.58
N ASP A 138 -12.73 7.11 -17.62
CA ASP A 138 -11.40 6.50 -17.83
C ASP A 138 -10.36 7.51 -18.37
N SER A 139 -10.42 8.75 -17.86
CA SER A 139 -9.56 9.86 -18.31
C SER A 139 -8.97 10.65 -17.15
N TYR A 140 -7.90 11.38 -17.45
CA TYR A 140 -7.07 12.12 -16.50
C TYR A 140 -7.21 13.64 -16.70
N LEU A 141 -7.07 14.41 -15.62
CA LEU A 141 -7.00 15.87 -15.65
C LEU A 141 -5.91 16.36 -14.69
N VAL A 142 -4.95 17.12 -15.21
CA VAL A 142 -3.86 17.71 -14.42
C VAL A 142 -4.21 19.14 -14.02
N LEU A 143 -4.25 19.44 -12.73
CA LEU A 143 -4.29 20.79 -12.17
C LEU A 143 -2.88 21.28 -11.90
N THR A 144 -2.47 22.35 -12.59
CA THR A 144 -1.13 22.91 -12.51
C THR A 144 -1.14 24.20 -11.69
N ARG A 145 -0.12 24.40 -10.83
CA ARG A 145 0.15 25.70 -10.21
C ARG A 145 0.58 26.75 -11.22
N LYS A 146 1.45 26.39 -12.15
CA LYS A 146 1.95 27.31 -13.18
C LYS A 146 1.98 26.67 -14.56
N ASP A 147 0.87 26.76 -15.29
CA ASP A 147 0.67 26.19 -16.63
C ASP A 147 1.75 26.65 -17.63
N SER A 148 2.26 27.87 -17.49
CA SER A 148 3.34 28.37 -18.36
C SER A 148 4.65 27.60 -18.17
N LEU A 149 5.05 27.28 -16.93
CA LEU A 149 6.27 26.52 -16.64
C LEU A 149 6.05 25.03 -16.91
N PHE A 150 4.88 24.51 -16.49
CA PHE A 150 4.50 23.14 -16.74
C PHE A 150 4.57 22.77 -18.23
N ARG A 151 4.09 23.62 -19.13
CA ARG A 151 4.13 23.39 -20.59
C ARG A 151 5.53 23.38 -21.19
N GLU A 152 6.49 24.06 -20.57
CA GLU A 152 7.88 24.06 -21.06
C GLU A 152 8.51 22.67 -20.87
N LEU A 153 8.13 21.96 -19.81
CA LEU A 153 8.67 20.65 -19.45
C LEU A 153 7.78 19.47 -19.91
N PHE A 154 6.47 19.69 -20.02
CA PHE A 154 5.47 18.72 -20.49
C PHE A 154 4.64 19.26 -21.67
N PRO A 155 5.26 19.50 -22.85
CA PRO A 155 4.59 20.13 -23.99
C PRO A 155 3.45 19.29 -24.58
N ASP A 156 3.50 17.97 -24.43
CA ASP A 156 2.55 17.04 -25.02
C ASP A 156 1.27 16.85 -24.19
N VAL A 157 1.28 17.20 -22.91
CA VAL A 157 0.12 17.05 -22.01
C VAL A 157 -0.94 18.09 -22.37
N GLN A 158 -2.09 17.66 -22.90
CA GLN A 158 -3.17 18.58 -23.32
C GLN A 158 -4.30 18.69 -22.29
N ASN A 159 -4.52 17.63 -21.51
CA ASN A 159 -5.55 17.49 -20.49
C ASN A 159 -5.12 18.12 -19.17
N LYS A 160 -4.93 19.43 -19.18
CA LYS A 160 -4.50 20.21 -18.02
C LYS A 160 -5.31 21.48 -17.84
N ILE A 161 -5.32 21.98 -16.61
CA ILE A 161 -6.01 23.18 -16.19
C ILE A 161 -5.20 23.92 -15.11
N GLY A 162 -5.32 25.23 -15.05
CA GLY A 162 -4.55 26.08 -14.14
C GLY A 162 -4.82 27.57 -14.45
N ASP A 163 -4.13 28.51 -13.81
CA ASP A 163 -3.13 28.35 -12.74
C ASP A 163 -3.80 28.23 -11.36
N MET A 164 -3.30 27.33 -10.50
CA MET A 164 -3.59 27.37 -9.06
C MET A 164 -2.72 28.44 -8.39
N ASP A 165 -3.31 29.27 -7.52
CA ASP A 165 -2.65 30.43 -6.91
C ASP A 165 -2.00 30.14 -5.55
N PHE A 166 -2.03 28.88 -5.12
CA PHE A 166 -1.33 28.34 -3.96
C PHE A 166 -0.46 27.15 -4.37
N GLY A 167 0.43 26.75 -3.47
CA GLY A 167 1.36 25.64 -3.67
C GLY A 167 1.09 24.49 -2.72
N LEU A 168 1.81 23.40 -2.95
CA LEU A 168 1.80 22.24 -2.09
C LEU A 168 2.98 22.28 -1.10
N SER A 169 2.76 21.70 0.08
CA SER A 169 3.77 21.56 1.12
C SER A 169 4.77 20.47 0.78
N GLY A 170 6.05 20.84 0.79
CA GLY A 170 7.17 19.93 0.66
C GLY A 170 7.30 18.90 1.80
N ASP A 171 6.65 19.13 2.95
CA ASP A 171 6.80 18.29 4.15
C ASP A 171 5.58 17.37 4.38
N GLY A 172 4.68 17.29 3.40
CA GLY A 172 3.37 16.65 3.52
C GLY A 172 2.26 17.62 3.97
N GLU A 173 1.03 17.35 3.52
CA GLU A 173 -0.18 18.05 3.96
C GLU A 173 -1.46 17.30 3.57
N LEU A 174 -2.61 17.86 3.97
CA LEU A 174 -3.94 17.47 3.51
C LEU A 174 -4.29 18.23 2.22
N ILE A 175 -4.75 17.51 1.20
CA ILE A 175 -5.36 18.07 0.00
C ILE A 175 -6.72 17.43 -0.26
N ARG A 176 -7.65 18.21 -0.82
CA ARG A 176 -9.07 17.85 -0.88
C ARG A 176 -9.70 18.31 -2.19
N LEU A 177 -10.49 17.43 -2.80
CA LEU A 177 -11.36 17.73 -3.92
C LEU A 177 -12.81 17.75 -3.43
N PHE A 178 -13.54 18.80 -3.78
CA PHE A 178 -14.93 18.98 -3.41
C PHE A 178 -15.82 19.12 -4.64
N ASP A 179 -17.07 18.64 -4.54
CA ASP A 179 -18.09 18.89 -5.54
C ASP A 179 -18.62 20.34 -5.48
N SER A 180 -19.52 20.69 -6.40
CA SER A 180 -20.13 22.04 -6.46
C SER A 180 -21.02 22.37 -5.24
N ASN A 181 -21.40 21.38 -4.43
CA ASN A 181 -22.18 21.57 -3.20
C ASN A 181 -21.28 21.65 -1.96
N GLY A 182 -19.97 21.48 -2.09
CA GLY A 182 -19.01 21.44 -1.00
C GLY A 182 -18.92 20.08 -0.29
N ALA A 183 -19.42 19.01 -0.89
CA ALA A 183 -19.17 17.65 -0.40
C ALA A 183 -17.78 17.18 -0.83
N ILE A 184 -17.04 16.54 0.08
CA ILE A 184 -15.74 15.94 -0.26
C ILE A 184 -15.97 14.81 -1.26
N VAL A 185 -15.26 14.91 -2.38
CA VAL A 185 -15.18 13.88 -3.41
C VAL A 185 -14.02 12.95 -3.12
N ASP A 186 -12.84 13.52 -2.85
CA ASP A 186 -11.66 12.75 -2.45
C ASP A 186 -10.75 13.61 -1.59
N GLU A 187 -9.96 12.97 -0.74
CA GLU A 187 -8.98 13.63 0.11
C GLU A 187 -7.73 12.77 0.28
N LEU A 188 -6.59 13.43 0.43
CA LEU A 188 -5.29 12.79 0.61
C LEU A 188 -4.51 13.55 1.66
N THR A 189 -4.04 12.87 2.70
CA THR A 189 -2.98 13.40 3.57
C THR A 189 -1.68 12.69 3.23
N TYR A 190 -0.83 13.32 2.41
CA TYR A 190 0.44 12.74 1.98
C TYR A 190 1.60 13.13 2.93
N ASN A 191 2.74 12.47 2.78
CA ASN A 191 3.95 12.76 3.55
C ASN A 191 5.22 12.57 2.70
N ASP A 192 6.32 13.13 3.19
CA ASP A 192 7.69 13.02 2.65
C ASP A 192 8.49 11.86 3.28
N LYS A 193 7.87 11.08 4.18
CA LYS A 193 8.51 9.99 4.93
C LYS A 193 7.76 8.68 4.75
N ALA A 194 8.51 7.59 4.87
CA ALA A 194 7.97 6.23 4.91
C ALA A 194 6.73 6.14 5.86
N PRO A 195 5.65 5.46 5.44
CA PRO A 195 5.54 4.56 4.29
C PRO A 195 5.35 5.23 2.91
N TRP A 196 5.37 6.55 2.83
CA TRP A 196 5.31 7.27 1.57
C TRP A 196 6.66 7.19 0.82
N PRO A 197 6.66 7.09 -0.51
CA PRO A 197 7.87 7.16 -1.33
C PRO A 197 8.65 8.45 -1.08
N VAL A 198 9.89 8.32 -0.60
CA VAL A 198 10.77 9.45 -0.26
C VAL A 198 11.45 10.04 -1.49
N GLU A 199 11.50 9.30 -2.59
CA GLU A 199 12.08 9.75 -3.86
C GLU A 199 11.26 10.90 -4.48
N ALA A 200 9.98 11.00 -4.12
CA ALA A 200 9.12 12.09 -4.57
C ALA A 200 9.38 13.43 -3.85
N ASP A 201 10.32 13.46 -2.90
CA ASP A 201 10.69 14.65 -2.15
C ASP A 201 11.89 15.37 -2.81
N GLY A 202 11.68 15.85 -4.05
CA GLY A 202 12.66 16.69 -4.74
C GLY A 202 13.79 15.96 -5.47
N MET A 203 13.69 14.63 -5.64
CA MET A 203 14.61 13.87 -6.51
C MET A 203 14.10 13.72 -7.94
N GLY A 204 13.00 14.42 -8.28
CA GLY A 204 12.39 14.45 -9.60
C GLY A 204 11.17 13.54 -9.73
N ALA A 205 11.05 12.52 -8.88
CA ALA A 205 9.88 11.66 -8.83
C ALA A 205 8.64 12.39 -8.29
N THR A 206 7.49 11.84 -8.63
CA THR A 206 6.16 12.24 -8.17
C THR A 206 5.56 11.11 -7.33
N LEU A 207 4.59 11.44 -6.47
CA LEU A 207 3.80 10.42 -5.80
C LEU A 207 2.68 9.98 -6.72
N ALA A 208 2.67 8.69 -7.09
CA ALA A 208 1.72 8.10 -7.99
C ALA A 208 0.94 6.97 -7.31
N LEU A 209 -0.39 7.05 -7.33
CA LEU A 209 -1.27 6.01 -6.79
C LEU A 209 -1.15 4.76 -7.67
N THR A 210 -0.77 3.64 -7.07
CA THR A 210 -0.49 2.39 -7.81
C THR A 210 -1.75 1.74 -8.39
N ASN A 211 -2.91 2.00 -7.78
CA ASN A 211 -4.19 1.54 -8.28
C ASN A 211 -5.28 2.53 -7.87
N PRO A 212 -6.01 3.13 -8.83
CA PRO A 212 -7.13 4.04 -8.56
C PRO A 212 -8.28 3.48 -7.70
N GLY A 213 -8.34 2.18 -7.50
CA GLY A 213 -9.30 1.54 -6.62
C GLY A 213 -8.81 1.34 -5.18
N PHE A 214 -7.54 1.62 -4.87
CA PHE A 214 -6.99 1.42 -3.53
C PHE A 214 -7.27 2.61 -2.62
N ASP A 215 -7.11 2.36 -1.31
CA ASP A 215 -7.25 3.37 -0.27
C ASP A 215 -6.07 4.34 -0.35
N ASN A 216 -6.29 5.52 -0.93
CA ASN A 216 -5.28 6.54 -1.13
C ASN A 216 -4.79 7.18 0.19
N SER A 217 -5.44 6.91 1.34
CA SER A 217 -4.93 7.37 2.65
C SER A 217 -3.73 6.57 3.16
N LEU A 218 -3.43 5.41 2.56
CA LEU A 218 -2.31 4.55 2.94
C LEU A 218 -1.12 4.80 2.02
N GLY A 219 0.00 5.30 2.58
CA GLY A 219 1.24 5.54 1.81
C GLY A 219 1.76 4.31 1.06
N GLU A 220 1.48 3.10 1.55
CA GLU A 220 1.83 1.81 0.90
C GLU A 220 1.17 1.62 -0.48
N ASN A 221 0.09 2.34 -0.77
CA ASN A 221 -0.59 2.30 -2.07
C ASN A 221 -0.01 3.31 -3.07
N TRP A 222 0.96 4.12 -2.64
CA TRP A 222 1.66 5.10 -3.47
C TRP A 222 3.06 4.60 -3.83
N ALA A 223 3.50 4.94 -5.02
CA ALA A 223 4.85 4.66 -5.52
C ALA A 223 5.48 5.95 -6.05
N ALA A 224 6.80 5.99 -6.10
CA ALA A 224 7.52 7.06 -6.79
C ALA A 224 7.44 6.81 -8.30
N SER A 225 7.22 7.84 -9.11
CA SER A 225 7.47 7.71 -10.55
C SER A 225 8.97 7.51 -10.85
N SER A 226 9.29 6.82 -11.94
CA SER A 226 10.68 6.52 -12.31
C SER A 226 11.45 7.74 -12.83
N SER A 227 10.75 8.83 -13.16
CA SER A 227 11.31 10.09 -13.63
C SER A 227 10.39 11.23 -13.19
N TYR A 228 9.95 12.13 -14.07
CA TYR A 228 9.19 13.33 -13.70
C TYR A 228 7.66 13.12 -13.65
N GLY A 229 7.22 11.89 -13.39
CA GLY A 229 5.81 11.51 -13.40
C GLY A 229 5.19 11.23 -14.76
N THR A 230 3.91 10.88 -14.73
CA THR A 230 3.08 10.55 -15.91
C THR A 230 1.90 11.50 -16.11
N PRO A 231 2.07 12.82 -16.04
CA PRO A 231 0.95 13.74 -16.10
C PRO A 231 0.13 13.57 -17.37
N GLY A 232 -1.18 13.48 -17.17
CA GLY A 232 -2.20 13.26 -18.17
C GLY A 232 -2.35 11.81 -18.63
N GLN A 233 -1.65 10.85 -18.02
CA GLN A 233 -1.59 9.45 -18.44
C GLN A 233 -1.71 8.48 -17.26
N SER A 234 -1.77 7.18 -17.55
CA SER A 234 -1.73 6.15 -16.52
C SER A 234 -0.34 6.05 -15.88
N ASN A 235 -0.30 5.87 -14.55
CA ASN A 235 0.86 5.65 -13.67
C ASN A 235 1.64 4.35 -14.02
N SER A 236 2.10 4.26 -15.25
CA SER A 236 2.76 3.08 -15.83
C SER A 236 4.28 3.14 -15.68
N ASP A 237 4.83 4.29 -15.29
CA ASP A 237 6.26 4.53 -15.09
C ASP A 237 6.68 4.44 -13.62
N VAL A 238 5.81 3.97 -12.72
CA VAL A 238 6.11 3.95 -11.29
C VAL A 238 7.31 3.05 -10.99
N SER A 239 8.40 3.68 -10.55
CA SER A 239 9.41 2.98 -9.79
C SER A 239 8.79 2.67 -8.43
N VAL A 240 8.31 1.44 -8.27
CA VAL A 240 8.30 0.84 -6.94
C VAL A 240 9.76 0.95 -6.48
N SER A 241 10.05 1.93 -5.61
CA SER A 241 11.42 2.16 -5.18
C SER A 241 11.92 0.85 -4.64
N ASN A 242 13.06 0.40 -5.17
CA ASN A 242 13.64 -0.88 -4.84
C ASN A 242 14.05 -0.91 -3.34
N GLU A 243 13.11 -1.18 -2.45
CA GLU A 243 13.19 -2.46 -1.77
C GLU A 243 12.64 -3.47 -2.78
N GLU A 244 13.55 -4.19 -3.46
CA GLU A 244 13.36 -5.25 -4.49
C GLU A 244 11.91 -5.63 -4.79
N GLU A 245 11.52 -5.63 -6.09
CA GLU A 245 10.35 -6.32 -6.65
C GLU A 245 9.55 -7.11 -5.61
N LEU A 246 8.29 -6.74 -5.33
CA LEU A 246 7.40 -7.48 -4.42
C LEU A 246 6.93 -8.84 -5.00
N PHE A 247 7.83 -9.55 -5.69
CA PHE A 247 8.01 -10.98 -5.53
C PHE A 247 8.82 -11.19 -4.25
N ASP A 248 8.35 -12.01 -3.30
CA ASP A 248 9.16 -12.45 -2.16
C ASP A 248 10.53 -12.98 -2.65
N GLU A 249 11.56 -12.14 -2.74
CA GLU A 249 12.93 -12.64 -2.67
C GLU A 249 13.05 -13.21 -1.26
N LEU A 250 13.16 -14.53 -1.21
CA LEU A 250 13.49 -15.25 0.00
C LEU A 250 14.65 -14.51 0.68
N PRO A 251 14.57 -14.21 1.98
CA PRO A 251 15.64 -13.55 2.71
C PRO A 251 16.99 -14.15 2.34
N LYS A 252 18.02 -13.35 2.07
CA LYS A 252 19.34 -13.92 1.76
C LYS A 252 20.00 -14.56 2.98
N ASN A 253 19.54 -14.20 4.19
CA ASN A 253 19.95 -14.76 5.48
C ASN A 253 18.76 -14.74 6.46
N VAL A 254 18.89 -15.45 7.58
CA VAL A 254 18.00 -15.30 8.73
C VAL A 254 18.02 -13.85 9.22
N SER A 255 16.86 -13.20 9.29
CA SER A 255 16.71 -11.80 9.71
C SER A 255 15.69 -11.66 10.83
N LEU A 256 15.92 -10.71 11.73
CA LEU A 256 14.98 -10.32 12.79
C LEU A 256 14.91 -8.81 12.80
N SER A 257 13.71 -8.26 12.60
CA SER A 257 13.47 -6.80 12.55
C SER A 257 13.13 -6.26 13.93
N GLN A 258 13.29 -4.94 14.10
CA GLN A 258 12.84 -4.26 15.31
C GLN A 258 11.30 -4.29 15.35
N ASN A 259 10.73 -4.68 16.49
CA ASN A 259 9.29 -4.71 16.67
C ASN A 259 8.67 -3.30 16.53
N TYR A 260 7.48 -3.21 15.93
CA TYR A 260 6.74 -1.95 15.79
C TYR A 260 5.28 -2.13 16.25
N PRO A 261 4.74 -1.19 17.06
CA PRO A 261 5.44 -0.06 17.68
C PRO A 261 6.47 -0.51 18.74
N ASN A 262 7.46 0.34 19.06
CA ASN A 262 8.36 0.18 20.20
C ASN A 262 8.84 1.56 20.72
N PRO A 263 8.49 2.00 21.94
CA PRO A 263 7.67 1.29 22.93
C PRO A 263 6.22 1.03 22.48
N PHE A 264 5.52 0.09 23.09
CA PHE A 264 4.14 -0.29 22.71
C PHE A 264 3.24 -0.58 23.89
N ASN A 265 1.92 -0.52 23.66
CA ASN A 265 0.87 -0.83 24.62
C ASN A 265 -0.41 -1.33 23.93
N PRO A 266 -0.90 -2.56 24.18
CA PRO A 266 -0.19 -3.72 24.70
C PRO A 266 0.36 -4.61 23.58
N VAL A 267 0.09 -4.32 22.30
CA VAL A 267 0.46 -5.18 21.16
C VAL A 267 1.58 -4.57 20.32
N THR A 268 2.51 -5.41 19.87
CA THR A 268 3.54 -5.08 18.89
C THR A 268 3.71 -6.20 17.89
N THR A 269 4.19 -5.89 16.69
CA THR A 269 4.49 -6.86 15.64
C THR A 269 5.99 -7.03 15.49
N ILE A 270 6.46 -8.28 15.40
CA ILE A 270 7.85 -8.65 15.16
C ILE A 270 7.93 -9.30 13.77
N ASN A 271 8.68 -8.67 12.87
CA ASN A 271 8.95 -9.24 11.54
C ASN A 271 10.27 -10.01 11.54
N TYR A 272 10.33 -11.14 10.85
CA TYR A 272 11.52 -11.98 10.71
C TYR A 272 11.55 -12.68 9.36
N GLY A 273 12.73 -13.06 8.90
CA GLY A 273 12.94 -13.73 7.62
C GLY A 273 13.78 -15.00 7.76
N LEU A 274 13.48 -15.98 6.92
CA LEU A 274 14.26 -17.22 6.77
C LEU A 274 14.73 -17.35 5.32
N ASP A 275 16.03 -17.60 5.12
CA ASP A 275 16.60 -17.82 3.79
C ASP A 275 16.32 -19.20 3.22
N LYS A 276 16.09 -20.16 4.10
CA LYS A 276 15.84 -21.57 3.77
C LYS A 276 14.76 -22.13 4.69
N PRO A 277 14.01 -23.16 4.26
CA PRO A 277 13.10 -23.86 5.14
C PRO A 277 13.84 -24.44 6.36
N GLY A 278 13.26 -24.31 7.54
CA GLY A 278 13.88 -24.78 8.77
C GLY A 278 13.00 -24.60 10.00
N ARG A 279 13.44 -25.20 11.10
CA ARG A 279 12.81 -24.96 12.39
C ARG A 279 13.15 -23.56 12.86
N VAL A 280 12.13 -22.78 13.20
CA VAL A 280 12.24 -21.42 13.72
C VAL A 280 11.60 -21.34 15.10
N SER A 281 12.20 -20.55 15.97
CA SER A 281 11.57 -20.20 17.24
C SER A 281 11.79 -18.74 17.60
N ILE A 282 10.73 -18.08 18.04
CA ILE A 282 10.76 -16.73 18.58
C ILE A 282 10.28 -16.79 20.02
N ARG A 283 11.16 -16.37 20.92
CA ARG A 283 10.93 -16.43 22.37
C ARG A 283 11.19 -15.07 22.99
N VAL A 284 10.33 -14.68 23.93
CA VAL A 284 10.43 -13.43 24.69
C VAL A 284 10.93 -13.73 26.10
N TYR A 285 11.85 -12.93 26.58
CA TYR A 285 12.53 -13.03 27.86
C TYR A 285 12.44 -11.72 28.63
N ASP A 286 12.31 -11.78 29.95
CA ASP A 286 12.47 -10.59 30.80
C ASP A 286 13.95 -10.18 30.94
N ILE A 287 14.21 -9.06 31.63
CA ILE A 287 15.58 -8.53 31.84
C ILE A 287 16.52 -9.50 32.58
N THR A 288 15.99 -10.52 33.24
CA THR A 288 16.79 -11.53 33.94
C THR A 288 17.15 -12.71 33.04
N GLY A 289 16.65 -12.72 31.80
CA GLY A 289 16.81 -13.82 30.85
C GLY A 289 15.82 -14.96 31.06
N ARG A 290 14.80 -14.80 31.91
CA ARG A 290 13.76 -15.81 32.09
C ARG A 290 12.79 -15.76 30.91
N LEU A 291 12.49 -16.93 30.33
CA LEU A 291 11.49 -17.08 29.27
C LEU A 291 10.11 -16.70 29.79
N VAL A 292 9.46 -15.73 29.15
CA VAL A 292 8.12 -15.23 29.51
C VAL A 292 7.07 -15.51 28.45
N SER A 293 7.47 -15.71 27.19
CA SER A 293 6.54 -16.08 26.11
C SER A 293 7.25 -16.83 24.98
N VAL A 294 6.54 -17.73 24.32
CA VAL A 294 6.95 -18.37 23.07
C VAL A 294 5.96 -17.92 22.01
N LEU A 295 6.43 -17.18 21.01
CA LEU A 295 5.60 -16.61 19.95
C LEU A 295 5.55 -17.53 18.73
N VAL A 296 6.67 -18.18 18.44
CA VAL A 296 6.84 -19.13 17.32
C VAL A 296 7.71 -20.29 17.81
N ASP A 297 7.36 -21.53 17.48
CA ASP A 297 8.21 -22.74 17.65
C ASP A 297 7.72 -23.84 16.70
N GLU A 298 8.08 -23.72 15.42
CA GLU A 298 7.58 -24.61 14.36
C GLU A 298 8.58 -24.74 13.20
N ASN A 299 8.27 -25.60 12.23
CA ASN A 299 8.99 -25.64 10.95
C ASN A 299 8.32 -24.67 9.98
N SER A 300 9.09 -23.74 9.43
CA SER A 300 8.61 -22.75 8.47
C SER A 300 9.38 -22.87 7.16
N SER A 301 8.75 -22.47 6.04
CA SER A 301 9.41 -22.34 4.75
C SER A 301 10.42 -21.18 4.76
N ALA A 302 11.22 -21.05 3.71
CA ALA A 302 11.91 -19.79 3.46
C ALA A 302 10.86 -18.70 3.20
N GLY A 303 11.15 -17.46 3.59
CA GLY A 303 10.27 -16.32 3.35
C GLY A 303 10.31 -15.30 4.48
N ASN A 304 9.51 -14.25 4.31
CA ASN A 304 9.28 -13.21 5.31
C ASN A 304 8.03 -13.52 6.12
N PHE A 305 8.10 -13.31 7.43
CA PHE A 305 7.06 -13.65 8.38
C PHE A 305 6.86 -12.52 9.39
N SER A 306 5.66 -12.47 9.97
CA SER A 306 5.34 -11.58 11.07
C SER A 306 4.69 -12.35 12.22
N VAL A 307 4.95 -11.92 13.45
CA VAL A 307 4.28 -12.45 14.64
C VAL A 307 3.97 -11.33 15.61
N SER A 308 2.74 -11.29 16.13
CA SER A 308 2.33 -10.29 17.10
C SER A 308 2.55 -10.78 18.53
N TRP A 309 3.07 -9.91 19.40
CA TRP A 309 3.11 -10.15 20.84
C TRP A 309 2.12 -9.24 21.57
N ASN A 310 1.14 -9.84 22.25
CA ASN A 310 0.22 -9.13 23.14
C ASN A 310 0.73 -9.20 24.59
N ALA A 311 1.19 -8.07 25.11
CA ALA A 311 1.80 -7.93 26.42
C ALA A 311 0.80 -7.55 27.54
N THR A 312 -0.52 -7.69 27.35
CA THR A 312 -1.55 -7.25 28.33
C THR A 312 -1.33 -7.81 29.75
N GLY A 313 -0.85 -9.05 29.87
CA GLY A 313 -0.57 -9.71 31.15
C GLY A 313 0.81 -9.42 31.77
N PHE A 314 1.64 -8.61 31.11
CA PHE A 314 3.04 -8.38 31.51
C PHE A 314 3.23 -6.99 32.14
N SER A 315 4.27 -6.82 32.95
CA SER A 315 4.60 -5.52 33.54
C SER A 315 5.24 -4.58 32.51
N SER A 316 5.02 -3.28 32.63
CA SER A 316 5.79 -2.29 31.87
C SER A 316 7.28 -2.45 32.14
N GLY A 317 8.10 -2.27 31.11
CA GLY A 317 9.54 -2.45 31.22
C GLY A 317 10.18 -3.02 29.96
N VAL A 318 11.46 -3.34 30.08
CA VAL A 318 12.28 -3.87 28.99
C VAL A 318 12.18 -5.38 28.95
N TYR A 319 12.06 -5.93 27.75
CA TYR A 319 12.16 -7.36 27.47
C TYR A 319 13.06 -7.58 26.25
N PHE A 320 13.45 -8.82 26.03
CA PHE A 320 14.23 -9.23 24.87
C PHE A 320 13.47 -10.32 24.13
N TYR A 321 13.48 -10.28 22.81
CA TYR A 321 13.01 -11.38 21.99
C TYR A 321 14.17 -11.91 21.18
N ALA A 322 14.22 -13.23 21.03
CA ALA A 322 15.25 -13.91 20.27
C ALA A 322 14.61 -14.83 19.24
N LEU A 323 15.12 -14.72 18.01
CA LEU A 323 14.92 -15.63 16.91
C LEU A 323 16.04 -16.67 16.93
N GLU A 324 15.68 -17.94 16.86
CA GLU A 324 16.62 -19.04 16.64
C GLU A 324 16.13 -19.88 15.46
N ALA A 325 16.92 -19.89 14.38
CA ALA A 325 16.62 -20.61 13.14
C ALA A 325 17.91 -20.94 12.39
N LEU A 326 17.95 -22.10 11.73
CA LEU A 326 19.07 -22.52 10.87
C LEU A 326 20.46 -22.43 11.55
N GLY A 327 20.53 -22.66 12.86
CA GLY A 327 21.75 -22.57 13.66
C GLY A 327 22.20 -21.14 13.98
N GLN A 328 21.44 -20.12 13.56
CA GLN A 328 21.66 -18.73 13.92
C GLN A 328 20.75 -18.30 15.07
N LYS A 329 21.25 -17.40 15.91
CA LYS A 329 20.48 -16.79 17.00
C LYS A 329 20.66 -15.28 16.97
N VAL A 330 19.55 -14.56 16.81
CA VAL A 330 19.51 -13.10 16.76
C VAL A 330 18.55 -12.60 17.83
N SER A 331 18.91 -11.56 18.58
CA SER A 331 18.06 -11.00 19.61
C SER A 331 17.94 -9.49 19.52
N LYS A 332 16.80 -8.97 19.96
CA LYS A 332 16.49 -7.54 20.00
C LYS A 332 15.75 -7.19 21.29
N LYS A 333 15.79 -5.91 21.63
CA LYS A 333 15.17 -5.32 22.82
C LYS A 333 13.81 -4.73 22.45
N LEU A 334 12.81 -4.89 23.30
CA LEU A 334 11.52 -4.20 23.20
C LEU A 334 11.09 -3.61 24.55
N THR A 335 10.23 -2.61 24.51
CA THR A 335 9.80 -1.83 25.68
C THR A 335 8.27 -1.83 25.76
N VAL A 336 7.72 -2.44 26.80
CA VAL A 336 6.28 -2.42 27.10
C VAL A 336 5.95 -1.18 27.92
N LEU A 337 4.97 -0.39 27.49
CA LEU A 337 4.35 0.68 28.26
C LEU A 337 2.94 0.25 28.70
N LYS A 338 2.52 0.75 29.85
CA LYS A 338 1.12 0.76 30.25
C LYS A 338 0.64 2.20 30.25
#